data_AF-A0A0J1DPT2-F1
#
_entry.id   AF-A0A0J1DPT2-F1
#
_cell.length_a   1.000
_cell.length_b   1.000
_cell.length_c   1.000
_cell.angle_alpha   90.00
_cell.angle_beta   90.00
_cell.angle_gamma   90.00
#
_symmetry.space_group_name_H-M   'P 1'
#
loop_
_entity.id
_entity.type
_entity.pdbx_description
1 polymer ?
#
loop_
_entity_poly.entity_id
_entity_poly.type
_entity_poly.pdbx_seq_one_letter_code
_entity_poly.pdbx_strand_id
1 'polypeptide(L)'
;MSKTIQQVREIFGAVLDNWELRPMPELSDTEKAMMGDDVARGAFNILVDPDGEEIVCIFSSTSVTGTNRSMPQIRVFPKNMEDAFKYAKLKKLRFFVFYYAQPLSLRSSFRRQLDPTISWFL
;
A
#
# COMPACT_ATOMS: atom_id res chain seq x y z
N MET A 1 1.21 -6.61 -13.82
CA MET A 1 0.87 -6.27 -12.42
C MET A 1 0.60 -7.57 -11.66
N SER A 2 1.11 -7.74 -10.43
CA SER A 2 0.84 -8.98 -9.68
C SER A 2 -0.65 -9.02 -9.28
N LYS A 3 -1.30 -10.18 -9.42
CA LYS A 3 -2.72 -10.38 -9.13
C LYS A 3 -3.12 -9.90 -7.72
N THR A 4 -2.17 -9.87 -6.79
CA THR A 4 -2.39 -9.50 -5.38
C THR A 4 -2.70 -8.02 -5.16
N ILE A 5 -2.14 -7.08 -5.95
CA ILE A 5 -2.47 -5.65 -5.78
C ILE A 5 -3.91 -5.39 -6.21
N GLN A 6 -4.34 -6.02 -7.30
CA GLN A 6 -5.70 -5.90 -7.81
C GLN A 6 -6.72 -6.45 -6.80
N GLN A 7 -6.44 -7.62 -6.22
CA GLN A 7 -7.26 -8.21 -5.16
C GLN A 7 -7.34 -7.33 -3.92
N VAL A 8 -6.23 -6.70 -3.50
CA VAL A 8 -6.27 -5.75 -2.38
C VAL A 8 -7.15 -4.54 -2.71
N ARG A 9 -7.12 -4.03 -3.95
CA ARG A 9 -8.04 -2.96 -4.38
C ARG A 9 -9.50 -3.40 -4.34
N GLU A 10 -9.79 -4.63 -4.77
CA GLU A 10 -11.13 -5.22 -4.74
C GLU A 10 -11.64 -5.41 -3.30
N ILE A 11 -10.80 -5.90 -2.38
CA ILE A 11 -11.12 -6.05 -0.95
C ILE A 11 -11.41 -4.70 -0.32
N PHE A 12 -10.57 -3.68 -0.59
CA PHE A 12 -10.82 -2.34 -0.07
C PHE A 12 -12.12 -1.75 -0.60
N GLY A 13 -12.42 -1.92 -1.89
CA GLY A 13 -13.70 -1.49 -2.46
C GLY A 13 -14.92 -2.24 -1.91
N ALA A 14 -14.76 -3.48 -1.44
CA ALA A 14 -15.84 -4.27 -0.84
C ALA A 14 -16.11 -3.91 0.63
N VAL A 15 -15.11 -3.39 1.35
CA VAL A 15 -15.22 -3.05 2.79
C VAL A 15 -15.49 -1.57 3.03
N LEU A 16 -14.95 -0.70 2.18
CA LEU A 16 -15.09 0.75 2.28
C LEU A 16 -16.19 1.24 1.33
N ASP A 17 -17.44 1.11 1.78
CA ASP A 17 -18.61 1.49 0.98
C ASP A 17 -18.61 2.98 0.64
N ASN A 18 -18.81 3.31 -0.63
CA ASN A 18 -18.73 4.67 -1.21
C ASN A 18 -17.35 5.35 -1.16
N TRP A 19 -16.28 4.62 -0.87
CA TRP A 19 -14.92 5.15 -1.02
C TRP A 19 -14.42 4.92 -2.45
N GLU A 20 -13.71 5.90 -2.99
CA GLU A 20 -13.15 5.84 -4.35
C GLU A 20 -11.64 5.69 -4.31
N LEU A 21 -11.09 4.70 -5.03
CA LEU A 21 -9.65 4.57 -5.21
C LEU A 21 -9.23 5.08 -6.59
N ARG A 22 -8.59 6.24 -6.61
CA ARG A 22 -8.06 6.89 -7.81
C ARG A 22 -6.57 6.59 -7.98
N PRO A 23 -6.07 6.46 -9.22
CA PRO A 23 -4.64 6.37 -9.47
C PRO A 23 -3.94 7.68 -9.06
N MET A 24 -2.61 7.61 -8.92
CA MET A 24 -1.78 8.80 -8.76
C MET A 24 -2.12 9.85 -9.86
N PRO A 25 -2.40 11.10 -9.48
CA PRO A 25 -2.67 12.17 -10.44
C PRO A 25 -1.40 12.55 -11.21
N GLU A 26 -1.57 13.15 -12.39
CA GLU A 26 -0.44 13.70 -13.12
C GLU A 26 0.15 14.89 -12.35
N LEU A 27 1.46 14.84 -12.13
CA LEU A 27 2.19 15.92 -11.47
C LEU A 27 2.46 17.05 -12.48
N SER A 28 2.17 18.26 -12.06
CA SER A 28 2.67 19.48 -12.71
C SER A 28 4.19 19.56 -12.64
N ASP A 29 4.79 20.38 -13.50
CA ASP A 29 6.24 20.54 -13.54
C ASP A 29 6.81 21.11 -12.25
N THR A 30 6.04 21.96 -11.55
CA THR A 30 6.41 22.46 -10.22
C THR A 30 6.39 21.35 -9.18
N GLU A 31 5.39 20.47 -9.19
CA GLU A 31 5.32 19.34 -8.26
C GLU A 31 6.45 18.34 -8.49
N LYS A 32 6.79 18.06 -9.76
CA LYS A 32 7.95 17.23 -10.10
C LYS A 32 9.25 17.84 -9.56
N ALA A 33 9.45 19.15 -9.75
CA ALA A 33 10.64 19.83 -9.23
C ALA A 33 10.74 19.77 -7.69
N MET A 34 9.60 19.83 -6.98
CA MET A 34 9.55 19.76 -5.52
C MET A 34 9.68 18.33 -4.97
N MET A 35 9.27 17.32 -5.74
CA MET A 35 9.34 15.91 -5.34
C MET A 35 10.66 15.22 -5.78
N GLY A 36 11.31 15.77 -6.81
CA GLY A 36 12.43 15.19 -7.54
C GLY A 36 11.99 14.55 -8.86
N ASP A 37 12.85 14.58 -9.87
CA ASP A 37 12.52 14.15 -11.26
C ASP A 37 12.20 12.64 -11.41
N ASP A 38 12.36 11.85 -10.35
CA ASP A 38 12.34 10.39 -10.37
C ASP A 38 11.09 9.74 -9.76
N VAL A 39 10.01 10.51 -9.56
CA VAL A 39 8.75 9.95 -9.04
C VAL A 39 8.18 8.95 -10.05
N ALA A 40 8.12 7.68 -9.65
CA ALA A 40 7.62 6.63 -10.53
C ALA A 40 6.12 6.81 -10.80
N ARG A 41 5.71 6.67 -12.06
CA ARG A 41 4.28 6.60 -12.40
C ARG A 41 3.61 5.49 -11.61
N GLY A 42 2.52 5.82 -10.91
CA GLY A 42 1.80 4.86 -10.06
C GLY A 42 2.53 4.49 -8.77
N ALA A 43 3.43 5.36 -8.27
CA ALA A 43 4.08 5.18 -6.98
C ALA A 43 3.06 5.03 -5.82
N PHE A 44 1.91 5.71 -5.92
CA PHE A 44 0.84 5.70 -4.92
C PHE A 44 -0.55 5.81 -5.57
N ASN A 45 -1.59 5.84 -4.73
CA ASN A 45 -2.98 6.06 -5.12
C ASN A 45 -3.60 7.14 -4.22
N ILE A 46 -4.72 7.71 -4.66
CA ILE A 46 -5.55 8.60 -3.85
C ILE A 46 -6.80 7.83 -3.46
N LEU A 47 -7.03 7.73 -2.16
CA LEU A 47 -8.24 7.17 -1.59
C LEU A 47 -9.14 8.35 -1.19
N VAL A 48 -10.36 8.37 -1.68
CA VAL A 48 -11.33 9.44 -1.45
C VAL A 48 -12.46 8.87 -0.61
N ASP A 49 -12.74 9.53 0.51
CA ASP A 49 -13.85 9.13 1.37
C ASP A 49 -15.20 9.66 0.84
N PRO A 50 -16.34 9.22 1.42
CA PRO A 50 -17.66 9.66 0.98
C PRO A 50 -17.92 11.15 1.17
N ASP A 51 -17.18 11.80 2.08
CA ASP A 51 -17.25 13.24 2.35
C ASP A 51 -16.37 14.06 1.37
N GLY A 52 -15.60 13.38 0.52
CA GLY A 52 -14.73 13.97 -0.51
C GLY A 52 -13.30 14.24 -0.05
N GLU A 53 -12.90 13.75 1.13
CA GLU A 53 -11.54 13.91 1.64
C GLU A 53 -10.55 13.04 0.88
N GLU A 54 -9.48 13.67 0.35
CA GLU A 54 -8.41 12.96 -0.36
C GLU A 54 -7.31 12.48 0.60
N ILE A 55 -6.97 11.21 0.46
CA ILE A 55 -5.98 10.53 1.29
C ILE A 55 -4.95 9.87 0.38
N VAL A 56 -3.67 10.14 0.61
CA VAL A 56 -2.59 9.49 -0.13
C VAL A 56 -2.35 8.10 0.46
N CYS A 57 -2.41 7.06 -0.36
CA CYS A 57 -2.22 5.69 0.10
C CYS A 57 -1.29 4.85 -0.78
N ILE A 58 -0.59 3.90 -0.15
CA ILE A 58 0.23 2.90 -0.82
C ILE A 58 -0.21 1.51 -0.42
N PHE A 59 -0.29 0.61 -1.40
CA PHE A 59 -0.42 -0.82 -1.20
C PHE A 59 0.92 -1.49 -1.52
N SER A 60 1.67 -1.89 -0.48
CA SER A 60 2.99 -2.48 -0.64
C SER A 60 2.97 -3.95 -0.24
N SER A 61 3.37 -4.82 -1.18
CA SER A 61 3.69 -6.21 -0.85
C SER A 61 5.01 -6.26 -0.09
N THR A 62 5.00 -6.84 1.10
CA THR A 62 6.24 -7.15 1.82
C THR A 62 6.58 -8.63 1.68
N SER A 63 7.87 -8.92 1.57
CA SER A 63 8.37 -10.28 1.70
C SER A 63 8.92 -10.47 3.11
N VAL A 64 8.44 -11.51 3.77
CA VAL A 64 8.99 -11.96 5.05
C VAL A 64 10.04 -13.01 4.74
N THR A 65 11.31 -12.72 5.01
CA THR A 65 12.42 -13.65 4.80
C THR A 65 12.89 -14.22 6.13
N GLY A 66 13.46 -15.44 6.09
CA GLY A 66 13.97 -16.08 7.30
C GLY A 66 12.88 -16.48 8.29
N THR A 67 11.72 -16.95 7.82
CA THR A 67 10.59 -17.39 8.67
C THR A 67 10.89 -18.55 9.62
N ASN A 68 12.05 -19.19 9.49
CA ASN A 68 12.54 -20.21 10.44
C ASN A 68 13.40 -19.63 11.57
N ARG A 69 13.60 -18.30 11.62
CA ARG A 69 14.37 -17.61 12.68
C ARG A 69 13.42 -17.09 13.75
N SER A 70 13.92 -16.94 14.98
CA SER A 70 13.18 -16.33 16.09
C SER A 70 12.77 -14.89 15.81
N MET A 71 13.52 -14.18 14.95
CA MET A 71 13.16 -12.86 14.42
C MET A 71 13.22 -12.89 12.89
N PRO A 72 12.08 -13.02 12.20
CA PRO A 72 12.02 -12.95 10.75
C PRO A 72 12.32 -11.52 10.27
N GLN A 73 12.91 -11.41 9.09
CA GLN A 73 13.24 -10.12 8.48
C GLN A 73 12.13 -9.70 7.52
N ILE A 74 11.68 -8.45 7.61
CA ILE A 74 10.69 -7.88 6.70
C ILE A 74 11.43 -6.97 5.73
N ARG A 75 11.41 -7.30 4.43
CA ARG A 75 11.96 -6.42 3.40
C ARG A 75 10.86 -5.46 2.94
N VAL A 76 11.15 -4.17 3.06
CA VAL A 76 10.29 -3.06 2.67
C VAL A 76 10.98 -2.30 1.53
N PHE A 77 10.21 -1.85 0.54
CA PHE A 77 10.71 -1.06 -0.59
C PHE A 77 10.30 0.41 -0.41
N PRO A 78 11.21 1.28 0.08
CA PRO A 78 10.83 2.58 0.63
C PRO A 78 10.60 3.66 -0.44
N LYS A 79 11.12 3.50 -1.68
CA LYS A 79 11.09 4.57 -2.69
C LYS A 79 9.67 5.11 -2.93
N ASN A 80 8.72 4.22 -3.19
CA ASN A 80 7.32 4.62 -3.41
C ASN A 80 6.71 5.30 -2.18
N MET A 81 7.11 4.91 -0.96
CA MET A 81 6.65 5.52 0.30
C MET A 81 7.18 6.92 0.49
N GLU A 82 8.44 7.12 0.14
CA GLU A 82 9.03 8.46 0.16
C GLU A 82 8.31 9.38 -0.82
N ASP A 83 8.07 8.92 -2.04
CA ASP A 83 7.38 9.69 -3.08
C ASP A 83 5.95 10.07 -2.63
N ALA A 84 5.20 9.12 -2.10
CA ALA A 84 3.84 9.38 -1.61
C ALA A 84 3.81 10.30 -0.39
N PHE A 85 4.77 10.15 0.54
CA PHE A 85 4.87 11.02 1.69
C PHE A 85 5.21 12.46 1.29
N LYS A 86 6.12 12.65 0.32
CA LYS A 86 6.42 13.96 -0.25
C LYS A 86 5.17 14.60 -0.87
N TYR A 87 4.42 13.82 -1.66
CA TYR A 87 3.17 14.29 -2.26
C TYR A 87 2.14 14.71 -1.19
N ALA A 88 1.90 13.85 -0.20
CA ALA A 88 0.98 14.11 0.90
C ALA A 88 1.37 15.38 1.68
N LYS A 89 2.67 15.55 1.97
CA LYS A 89 3.19 16.75 2.64
C LYS A 89 2.99 18.01 1.80
N LEU A 90 3.25 17.94 0.49
CA LEU A 90 3.07 19.06 -0.43
C LEU A 90 1.61 19.51 -0.50
N LYS A 91 0.68 18.55 -0.54
CA LYS A 91 -0.77 18.78 -0.63
C LYS A 91 -1.46 18.95 0.72
N LYS A 92 -0.75 18.76 1.83
CA LYS A 92 -1.28 18.75 3.21
C LYS A 92 -2.39 17.69 3.40
N LEU A 93 -2.23 16.53 2.76
CA LEU A 93 -3.17 15.42 2.84
C LEU A 93 -2.73 14.40 3.90
N ARG A 94 -3.69 13.60 4.38
CA ARG A 94 -3.38 12.42 5.20
C ARG A 94 -2.65 11.38 4.35
N PHE A 95 -1.79 10.60 5.01
CA PHE A 95 -0.97 9.58 4.36
C PHE A 95 -1.06 8.25 5.11
N PHE A 96 -1.35 7.17 4.38
CA PHE A 96 -1.40 5.81 4.93
C PHE A 96 -0.61 4.81 4.08
N VAL A 97 0.02 3.85 4.75
CA VAL A 97 0.71 2.73 4.09
C VAL A 97 0.03 1.44 4.50
N PHE A 98 -0.49 0.72 3.50
CA PHE A 98 -1.10 -0.59 3.65
C PHE A 98 -0.09 -1.65 3.22
N TYR A 99 0.41 -2.40 4.20
CA TYR A 99 1.28 -3.54 3.97
C TYR A 99 0.47 -4.82 3.91
N TYR A 100 0.74 -5.63 2.91
CA TYR A 100 0.24 -7.01 2.85
C TYR A 100 1.40 -7.97 2.62
N ALA A 101 1.39 -9.08 3.35
CA ALA A 101 2.39 -10.12 3.16
C ALA A 101 1.98 -11.00 1.97
N GLN A 102 2.84 -11.13 0.96
CA GLN A 102 2.60 -12.12 -0.09
C GLN A 102 2.90 -13.54 0.43
N PRO A 103 2.03 -14.53 0.21
CA PRO A 103 2.10 -15.85 0.83
C PRO A 103 3.23 -16.77 0.33
N LEU A 104 4.22 -16.26 -0.42
CA LEU A 104 5.32 -17.09 -0.92
C LEU A 104 6.28 -17.59 0.19
N SER A 105 6.20 -17.06 1.42
CA SER A 105 7.10 -17.46 2.52
C SER A 105 6.43 -17.71 3.87
N LEU A 106 5.11 -17.55 3.98
CA LEU A 106 4.35 -18.05 5.14
C LEU A 106 4.31 -19.58 5.04
N ARG A 107 5.41 -20.23 5.46
CA ARG A 107 5.43 -21.66 5.75
C ARG A 107 4.18 -21.98 6.58
N SER A 108 3.56 -23.10 6.26
CA SER A 108 2.32 -23.62 6.89
C SER A 108 2.33 -23.57 8.44
N SER A 109 3.50 -23.49 9.07
CA SER A 109 3.68 -23.27 10.51
C SER A 109 3.17 -21.92 11.02
N PHE A 110 3.36 -20.82 10.28
CA PHE A 110 2.89 -19.48 10.69
C PHE A 110 1.37 -19.33 10.51
N ARG A 111 0.80 -20.10 9.57
CA ARG A 111 -0.64 -20.16 9.28
C ARG A 111 -1.46 -20.74 10.45
N ARG A 112 -0.84 -21.48 11.37
CA ARG A 112 -1.49 -22.02 12.58
C ARG A 112 -1.48 -21.09 13.78
N GLN A 113 -0.63 -20.05 13.77
CA GLN A 113 -0.49 -19.12 14.91
C GLN A 113 -1.28 -17.83 14.73
N LEU A 114 -1.74 -17.54 13.51
CA LEU A 114 -2.68 -16.45 13.27
C LEU A 114 -4.08 -16.95 13.62
N ASP A 115 -4.78 -16.17 14.44
CA ASP A 115 -6.10 -16.49 15.00
C ASP A 115 -7.06 -17.00 13.91
N PRO A 116 -7.61 -18.22 14.03
CA PRO A 116 -8.53 -18.79 13.05
C PRO A 116 -9.86 -18.02 12.92
N THR A 117 -10.15 -17.08 13.83
CA THR A 117 -11.34 -16.21 13.74
C THR A 117 -11.16 -15.05 12.76
N ILE A 118 -9.92 -14.70 12.39
CA ILE A 118 -9.67 -13.69 11.36
C ILE A 118 -9.78 -14.38 10.00
N SER A 119 -10.95 -14.22 9.39
CA SER A 119 -11.22 -14.65 8.03
C SER A 119 -10.37 -13.83 7.06
N TRP A 120 -9.20 -14.34 6.70
CA TRP A 120 -8.41 -13.80 5.61
C TRP A 120 -9.05 -14.23 4.29
N PHE A 121 -10.00 -13.43 3.82
CA PHE A 121 -10.58 -13.59 2.48
C PHE A 121 -9.47 -13.32 1.44
N LEU A 122 -9.09 -14.38 0.74
CA LEU A 122 -8.21 -14.39 -0.44
C LEU A 122 -9.07 -14.52 -1.71
#